data_AF-A0A1I1IUT7-F1
#
_entry.id   AF-A0A1I1IUT7-F1
#
_cell.length_a   1.000
_cell.length_b   1.000
_cell.length_c   1.000
_cell.angle_alpha   90.00
_cell.angle_beta   90.00
_cell.angle_gamma   90.00
#
_symmetry.space_group_name_H-M   'P 1'
#
loop_
_entity.id
_entity.type
_entity.pdbx_description
1 polymer ?
#
loop_
_entity_poly.entity_id
_entity_poly.type
_entity_poly.pdbx_seq_one_letter_code
_entity_poly.pdbx_strand_id
1 'polypeptide(L)'
;MATKLYNSHLSKIIFECNEYYILDTYISLVDMASEVNSKYLIQTFSDSKADLIALVRRNLNIAYKTVFNCIDKLIEKSILEYDSVLHSWILVDMENMTKSKYDSNNESSYASTGYTHIRKFFFTPEFIKMKAREKRLMIYMSELSDSKASKFHDGFSMNLLKPSSGWMKVLKTKSKYYAKYTINKMLNKYSEIFKDNSEAARLKDLSPKRNTNFKFYFECESINRKVLEDDCIELVKLNNLKEHNLVMEKVKFAGITLTKKLVMHLVRAISNLKEWFLKERVAQLIINKYIAIQIHKSRENIKSLPAYAAAVVKSVVNEYKEFKKLRDLNNMRSYEYGEYFIEYTNNQVDYDLKDEIKQALSLL
;
A
#
# COMPACT_ATOMS: atom_id res chain seq x y z
N MET A 1 5.16 2.69 -9.21
CA MET A 1 4.72 2.68 -7.81
C MET A 1 5.13 3.97 -7.15
N ALA A 2 4.32 4.48 -6.23
CA ALA A 2 4.65 5.67 -5.47
C ALA A 2 5.91 5.42 -4.62
N THR A 3 6.92 6.27 -4.78
CA THR A 3 8.10 6.32 -3.89
C THR A 3 7.92 7.36 -2.78
N LYS A 4 6.71 7.93 -2.71
CA LYS A 4 6.41 9.20 -2.06
C LYS A 4 5.03 9.11 -1.43
N LEU A 5 4.94 9.55 -0.18
CA LEU A 5 3.73 9.76 0.58
C LEU A 5 3.26 11.21 0.35
N TYR A 6 1.97 11.43 0.15
CA TYR A 6 1.43 12.78 -0.05
C TYR A 6 1.26 13.51 1.29
N ASN A 7 1.88 14.68 1.45
CA ASN A 7 1.91 15.38 2.74
C ASN A 7 0.52 15.84 3.20
N SER A 8 -0.42 16.08 2.28
CA SER A 8 -1.82 16.36 2.63
C SER A 8 -2.49 15.16 3.30
N HIS A 9 -2.26 13.94 2.77
CA HIS A 9 -2.74 12.70 3.41
C HIS A 9 -2.09 12.49 4.77
N LEU A 10 -0.77 12.66 4.86
CA LEU A 10 -0.05 12.54 6.12
C LEU A 10 -0.57 13.52 7.17
N SER A 11 -0.84 14.77 6.80
CA SER A 11 -1.41 15.78 7.69
C SER A 11 -2.77 15.34 8.23
N LYS A 12 -3.69 14.90 7.36
CA LYS A 12 -5.00 14.34 7.77
C LYS A 12 -4.82 13.16 8.73
N ILE A 13 -3.93 12.22 8.41
CA ILE A 13 -3.71 11.02 9.22
C ILE A 13 -3.09 11.37 10.58
N ILE A 14 -2.00 12.13 10.59
CA ILE A 14 -1.25 12.47 11.81
C ILE A 14 -2.12 13.28 12.76
N PHE A 15 -2.87 14.26 12.26
CA PHE A 15 -3.61 15.19 13.11
C PHE A 15 -5.03 14.71 13.44
N GLU A 16 -5.72 14.01 12.53
CA GLU A 16 -7.14 13.71 12.71
C GLU A 16 -7.45 12.25 13.03
N CYS A 17 -6.55 11.31 12.72
CA CYS A 17 -6.80 9.88 12.92
C CYS A 17 -6.17 9.36 14.22
N ASN A 18 -6.81 8.37 14.85
CA ASN A 18 -6.44 7.85 16.17
C ASN A 18 -6.09 6.35 16.17
N GLU A 19 -6.43 5.66 15.09
CA GLU A 19 -6.22 4.24 14.86
C GLU A 19 -4.71 3.92 14.91
N TYR A 20 -4.35 2.87 15.65
CA TYR A 20 -2.95 2.62 16.01
C TYR A 20 -2.05 2.30 14.81
N TYR A 21 -2.57 1.55 13.83
CA TYR A 21 -1.82 1.06 12.67
C TYR A 21 -2.14 1.82 11.38
N ILE A 22 -2.76 3.01 11.48
CA ILE A 22 -3.21 3.73 10.28
C ILE A 22 -2.05 4.20 9.41
N LEU A 23 -0.93 4.59 10.01
CA LEU A 23 0.28 4.96 9.28
C LEU A 23 0.90 3.75 8.59
N ASP A 24 1.01 2.60 9.26
CA ASP A 24 1.51 1.37 8.65
C ASP A 24 0.64 0.94 7.47
N THR A 25 -0.68 0.99 7.66
CA THR A 25 -1.67 0.66 6.63
C THR A 25 -1.55 1.60 5.44
N TYR A 26 -1.50 2.91 5.68
CA TYR A 26 -1.35 3.91 4.62
C TYR A 26 -0.03 3.76 3.87
N ILE A 27 1.10 3.61 4.57
CA ILE A 27 2.41 3.41 3.94
C ILE A 27 2.40 2.14 3.08
N SER A 28 1.83 1.05 3.58
CA SER A 28 1.69 -0.20 2.83
C SER A 28 0.82 -0.04 1.57
N LEU A 29 -0.27 0.71 1.64
CA LEU A 29 -1.12 1.02 0.48
C LEU A 29 -0.37 1.87 -0.56
N VAL A 30 0.33 2.91 -0.14
CA VAL A 30 1.15 3.73 -1.05
C VAL A 30 2.27 2.90 -1.66
N ASP A 31 2.87 2.01 -0.88
CA ASP A 31 3.87 1.05 -1.32
C ASP A 31 3.29 0.05 -2.36
N MET A 32 1.99 -0.21 -2.39
CA MET A 32 1.40 -1.06 -3.43
C MET A 32 0.93 -0.30 -4.66
N ALA A 33 0.72 1.02 -4.53
CA ALA A 33 0.09 1.84 -5.55
C ALA A 33 1.01 2.11 -6.72
N SER A 34 0.52 1.94 -7.95
CA SER A 34 1.21 2.29 -9.19
C SER A 34 0.67 3.57 -9.81
N GLU A 35 1.58 4.45 -10.21
CA GLU A 35 1.25 5.66 -10.96
C GLU A 35 0.95 5.30 -12.42
N VAL A 36 -0.27 5.56 -12.85
CA VAL A 36 -0.78 5.34 -14.21
C VAL A 36 -1.59 6.57 -14.61
N ASN A 37 -1.18 7.27 -15.67
CA ASN A 37 -1.85 8.48 -16.17
C ASN A 37 -2.14 9.50 -15.05
N SER A 38 -1.15 9.78 -14.20
CA SER A 38 -1.28 10.69 -13.06
C SER A 38 -2.34 10.26 -12.02
N LYS A 39 -2.73 8.99 -11.97
CA LYS A 39 -3.52 8.40 -10.88
C LYS A 39 -2.71 7.33 -10.17
N TYR A 40 -2.93 7.17 -8.87
CA TYR A 40 -2.20 6.22 -8.03
C TYR A 40 -3.09 5.03 -7.67
N LEU A 41 -2.93 3.94 -8.42
CA LEU A 41 -3.86 2.81 -8.45
C LEU A 41 -3.30 1.60 -7.71
N ILE A 42 -4.12 0.95 -6.90
CA ILE A 42 -3.88 -0.36 -6.30
C ILE A 42 -4.87 -1.33 -6.92
N GLN A 43 -4.36 -2.18 -7.80
CA GLN A 43 -5.17 -3.22 -8.45
C GLN A 43 -5.40 -4.36 -7.47
N THR A 44 -6.67 -4.69 -7.23
CA THR A 44 -7.11 -5.83 -6.44
C THR A 44 -7.83 -6.83 -7.33
N PHE A 45 -7.97 -8.07 -6.84
CA PHE A 45 -8.67 -9.12 -7.57
C PHE A 45 -10.16 -8.78 -7.75
N SER A 46 -10.82 -8.30 -6.70
CA SER A 46 -12.20 -7.79 -6.75
C SER A 46 -12.30 -6.36 -6.23
N ASP A 47 -13.50 -5.80 -6.34
CA ASP A 47 -13.94 -4.57 -5.67
C ASP A 47 -14.09 -4.73 -4.15
N SER A 48 -13.97 -5.95 -3.63
CA SER A 48 -14.08 -6.21 -2.21
C SER A 48 -12.91 -5.61 -1.43
N LYS A 49 -13.26 -4.90 -0.34
CA LYS A 49 -12.31 -4.47 0.69
C LYS A 49 -11.50 -5.63 1.27
N ALA A 50 -12.06 -6.84 1.29
CA ALA A 50 -11.38 -8.02 1.84
C ALA A 50 -10.08 -8.35 1.09
N ASP A 51 -10.06 -8.17 -0.24
CA ASP A 51 -8.86 -8.40 -1.05
C ASP A 51 -7.79 -7.36 -0.75
N LEU A 52 -8.18 -6.08 -0.61
CA LEU A 52 -7.25 -5.02 -0.23
C LEU A 52 -6.64 -5.27 1.15
N ILE A 53 -7.45 -5.71 2.12
CA ILE A 53 -6.99 -6.07 3.46
C ILE A 53 -6.00 -7.23 3.40
N ALA A 54 -6.28 -8.26 2.58
CA ALA A 54 -5.38 -9.40 2.42
C ALA A 54 -4.01 -8.97 1.88
N LEU A 55 -3.98 -8.04 0.92
CA LEU A 55 -2.74 -7.48 0.38
C LEU A 55 -1.95 -6.70 1.46
N VAL A 56 -2.61 -5.80 2.19
CA VAL A 56 -1.97 -5.04 3.27
C VAL A 56 -1.39 -5.97 4.34
N ARG A 57 -2.12 -7.02 4.71
CA ARG A 57 -1.69 -8.02 5.70
C ARG A 57 -0.54 -8.91 5.23
N ARG A 58 -0.26 -8.98 3.93
CA ARG A 58 0.96 -9.63 3.42
C ARG A 58 2.22 -8.90 3.87
N ASN A 59 2.13 -7.58 3.99
CA ASN A 59 3.24 -6.71 4.38
C ASN A 59 3.22 -6.39 5.90
N LEU A 60 2.09 -6.64 6.58
CA LEU A 60 1.90 -6.31 7.99
C LEU A 60 1.27 -7.48 8.75
N ASN A 61 1.97 -7.99 9.76
CA ASN A 61 1.43 -9.06 10.62
C ASN A 61 0.44 -8.50 11.67
N ILE A 62 -0.77 -8.12 11.21
CA ILE A 62 -1.81 -7.48 12.02
C ILE A 62 -3.15 -8.21 11.81
N ALA A 63 -4.02 -8.15 12.82
CA ALA A 63 -5.38 -8.68 12.76
C ALA A 63 -6.22 -8.02 11.64
N TYR A 64 -7.07 -8.83 11.01
CA TYR A 64 -7.94 -8.39 9.91
C TYR A 64 -8.80 -7.18 10.28
N LYS A 65 -9.47 -7.24 11.45
CA LYS A 65 -10.37 -6.17 11.91
C LYS A 65 -9.64 -4.83 12.10
N THR A 66 -8.38 -4.86 12.51
CA THR A 66 -7.58 -3.66 12.69
C THR A 66 -7.27 -2.98 11.37
N VAL A 67 -6.89 -3.74 10.34
CA VAL A 67 -6.64 -3.22 8.99
C VAL A 67 -7.94 -2.72 8.36
N PHE A 68 -9.04 -3.47 8.53
CA PHE A 68 -10.38 -3.08 8.10
C PHE A 68 -10.76 -1.69 8.65
N ASN A 69 -10.62 -1.48 9.97
CA ASN A 69 -10.94 -0.20 10.60
C ASN A 69 -10.04 0.94 10.08
N CYS A 70 -8.77 0.66 9.79
CA CYS A 70 -7.86 1.66 9.21
C CYS A 70 -8.28 2.02 7.78
N ILE A 71 -8.64 1.04 6.94
CA ILE A 71 -9.11 1.28 5.57
C ILE A 71 -10.41 2.08 5.57
N ASP A 72 -11.39 1.72 6.42
CA ASP A 72 -12.63 2.49 6.56
C ASP A 72 -12.34 3.94 6.95
N LYS A 73 -11.39 4.17 7.86
CA LYS A 73 -11.00 5.53 8.24
C LYS A 73 -10.34 6.31 7.10
N LEU A 74 -9.50 5.65 6.29
CA LEU A 74 -8.88 6.28 5.12
C LEU A 74 -9.91 6.63 4.05
N ILE A 75 -10.96 5.82 3.89
CA ILE A 75 -12.10 6.12 3.01
C ILE A 75 -12.90 7.31 3.56
N GLU A 76 -13.23 7.30 4.86
CA GLU A 76 -13.92 8.42 5.54
C GLU A 76 -13.19 9.76 5.37
N LYS A 77 -11.85 9.72 5.33
CA LYS A 77 -11.00 10.92 5.15
C LYS A 77 -10.74 11.32 3.71
N SER A 78 -11.39 10.63 2.76
CA SER A 78 -11.20 10.81 1.31
C SER A 78 -9.72 10.71 0.92
N ILE A 79 -9.01 9.75 1.51
CA ILE A 79 -7.61 9.41 1.18
C ILE A 79 -7.56 8.22 0.23
N LEU A 80 -8.54 7.31 0.37
CA LEU A 80 -8.66 6.07 -0.39
C LEU A 80 -10.08 5.96 -0.93
N GLU A 81 -10.22 5.64 -2.21
CA GLU A 81 -11.52 5.45 -2.87
C GLU A 81 -11.44 4.25 -3.82
N TYR A 82 -12.58 3.60 -4.12
CA TYR A 82 -12.65 2.62 -5.19
C TYR A 82 -13.21 3.25 -6.46
N ASP A 83 -12.44 3.22 -7.55
CA ASP A 83 -12.88 3.70 -8.86
C ASP A 83 -13.46 2.53 -9.66
N SER A 84 -14.76 2.60 -9.91
CA SER A 84 -15.52 1.56 -10.62
C SER A 84 -15.17 1.46 -12.10
N VAL A 85 -14.65 2.53 -12.72
CA VAL A 85 -14.27 2.57 -14.15
C VAL A 85 -12.91 1.91 -14.34
N LEU A 86 -11.98 2.21 -13.43
CA LEU A 86 -10.64 1.63 -13.43
C LEU A 86 -10.57 0.25 -12.76
N HIS A 87 -11.63 -0.14 -12.03
CA HIS A 87 -11.70 -1.35 -11.22
C HIS A 87 -10.50 -1.47 -10.26
N SER A 88 -10.19 -0.38 -9.57
CA SER A 88 -9.01 -0.28 -8.72
C SER A 88 -9.24 0.67 -7.57
N TRP A 89 -8.56 0.41 -6.46
CA TRP A 89 -8.47 1.37 -5.37
C TRP A 89 -7.53 2.50 -5.75
N ILE A 90 -7.91 3.74 -5.47
CA ILE A 90 -7.16 4.95 -5.80
C ILE A 90 -6.80 5.68 -4.52
N LEU A 91 -5.54 6.11 -4.45
CA LEU A 91 -5.11 7.10 -3.48
C LEU A 91 -5.43 8.48 -4.06
N VAL A 92 -6.45 9.11 -3.49
CA VAL A 92 -7.07 10.36 -3.97
C VAL A 92 -6.03 11.48 -4.02
N ASP A 93 -6.04 12.33 -5.05
CA ASP A 93 -5.24 13.57 -5.13
C ASP A 93 -3.71 13.43 -5.03
N MET A 94 -3.16 12.22 -5.06
CA MET A 94 -1.72 11.98 -4.91
C MET A 94 -0.90 12.70 -5.98
N GLU A 95 -1.42 12.90 -7.18
CA GLU A 95 -0.77 13.65 -8.26
C GLU A 95 -0.47 15.11 -7.90
N ASN A 96 -1.21 15.66 -6.95
CA ASN A 96 -0.98 17.02 -6.45
C ASN A 96 0.29 17.13 -5.59
N MET A 97 0.93 16.01 -5.21
CA MET A 97 2.17 16.01 -4.42
C MET A 97 3.34 16.72 -5.11
N THR A 98 3.33 16.78 -6.44
CA THR A 98 4.41 17.38 -7.26
C THR A 98 4.03 18.76 -7.80
N LYS A 99 2.77 19.16 -7.69
CA LYS A 99 2.29 20.45 -8.17
C LYS A 99 2.79 21.57 -7.27
N SER A 100 3.02 22.74 -7.86
CA SER A 100 3.29 23.94 -7.08
C SER A 100 2.02 24.34 -6.30
N LYS A 101 2.18 25.12 -5.23
CA LYS A 101 1.05 25.64 -4.45
C LYS A 101 0.08 26.49 -5.29
N TYR A 102 0.52 27.00 -6.43
CA TYR A 102 -0.25 27.86 -7.32
C TYR A 102 -0.99 27.10 -8.43
N ASP A 103 -0.58 25.86 -8.72
CA ASP A 103 -1.17 25.02 -9.78
C ASP A 103 -2.12 23.93 -9.22
N SER A 104 -2.29 23.85 -7.89
CA SER A 104 -3.24 22.92 -7.31
C SER A 104 -4.66 23.45 -7.52
N ASN A 105 -5.47 22.73 -8.30
CA ASN A 105 -6.88 23.02 -8.61
C ASN A 105 -7.84 23.08 -7.38
N ASN A 106 -7.30 23.06 -6.17
CA ASN A 106 -8.08 23.15 -4.93
C ASN A 106 -7.97 24.58 -4.37
N GLU A 107 -9.04 25.35 -4.55
CA GLU A 107 -9.25 26.65 -3.86
C GLU A 107 -9.36 26.50 -2.33
N SER A 108 -9.34 25.27 -1.80
CA SER A 108 -9.21 25.03 -0.37
C SER A 108 -7.76 25.27 0.08
N SER A 109 -7.55 26.44 0.69
CA SER A 109 -6.29 27.01 1.18
C SER A 109 -5.49 26.19 2.22
N TYR A 110 -5.84 24.91 2.43
CA TYR A 110 -5.29 24.04 3.47
C TYR A 110 -4.57 22.77 2.97
N ALA A 111 -4.55 22.49 1.66
CA ALA A 111 -3.82 21.34 1.16
C ALA A 111 -2.31 21.60 1.20
N SER A 112 -1.60 20.95 2.14
CA SER A 112 -0.13 20.91 2.14
C SER A 112 0.36 20.25 0.85
N THR A 113 0.87 21.03 -0.10
CA THR A 113 1.54 20.51 -1.29
C THR A 113 2.92 19.94 -0.89
N GLY A 114 3.37 18.92 -1.63
CA GLY A 114 4.64 18.24 -1.39
C GLY A 114 4.50 16.78 -0.99
N TYR A 115 5.65 16.16 -0.75
CA TYR A 115 5.74 14.74 -0.48
C TYR A 115 6.81 14.39 0.55
N THR A 116 6.70 13.18 1.09
CA THR A 116 7.69 12.54 1.96
C THR A 116 8.14 11.23 1.32
N HIS A 117 9.43 10.98 1.21
CA HIS A 117 9.94 9.74 0.64
C HIS A 117 9.59 8.53 1.51
N ILE A 118 9.20 7.44 0.87
CA ILE A 118 9.10 6.14 1.51
C ILE A 118 10.51 5.64 1.81
N ARG A 119 10.80 5.37 3.09
CA ARG A 119 12.11 4.93 3.57
C ARG A 119 12.06 3.44 3.93
N LYS A 120 13.15 2.70 3.68
CA LYS A 120 13.31 1.29 4.09
C LYS A 120 12.99 1.09 5.58
N PHE A 121 13.36 2.06 6.41
CA PHE A 121 13.08 2.07 7.84
C PHE A 121 11.59 1.84 8.18
N PHE A 122 10.65 2.33 7.36
CA PHE A 122 9.22 2.20 7.64
C PHE A 122 8.69 0.76 7.55
N PHE A 123 9.47 -0.15 6.97
CA PHE A 123 9.11 -1.58 6.86
C PHE A 123 9.90 -2.46 7.84
N THR A 124 10.69 -1.86 8.72
CA THR A 124 11.49 -2.60 9.69
C THR A 124 10.64 -3.04 10.89
N PRO A 125 10.98 -4.18 11.54
CA PRO A 125 10.35 -4.58 12.80
C PRO A 125 10.41 -3.49 13.87
N GLU A 126 11.48 -2.71 13.90
CA GLU A 126 11.71 -1.59 14.81
C GLU A 126 10.60 -0.54 14.64
N PHE A 127 10.36 -0.07 13.41
CA PHE A 127 9.30 0.89 13.14
C PHE A 127 7.91 0.30 13.41
N ILE A 128 7.62 -0.92 12.95
CA ILE A 128 6.30 -1.56 13.10
C ILE A 128 5.92 -1.69 14.59
N LYS A 129 6.89 -1.98 15.46
CA LYS A 129 6.68 -2.12 16.92
C LYS A 129 6.65 -0.78 17.68
N MET A 130 6.96 0.35 17.04
CA MET A 130 6.82 1.67 17.67
C MET A 130 5.38 1.98 18.06
N LYS A 131 5.21 2.79 19.10
CA LYS A 131 3.90 3.31 19.48
C LYS A 131 3.37 4.26 18.42
N ALA A 132 2.05 4.35 18.27
CA ALA A 132 1.42 5.24 17.30
C ALA A 132 1.94 6.70 17.38
N ARG A 133 2.20 7.23 18.58
CA ARG A 133 2.79 8.58 18.75
C ARG A 133 4.24 8.66 18.29
N GLU A 134 5.04 7.63 18.54
CA GLU A 134 6.44 7.54 18.09
C GLU A 134 6.48 7.46 16.55
N LYS A 135 5.60 6.65 15.93
CA LYS A 135 5.45 6.60 14.46
C LYS A 135 5.08 7.95 13.86
N ARG A 136 4.11 8.66 14.45
CA ARG A 136 3.74 10.02 14.02
C ARG A 136 4.93 10.99 14.05
N LEU A 137 5.78 10.91 15.08
CA LEU A 137 7.00 11.70 15.16
C LEU A 137 8.00 11.32 14.06
N MET A 138 8.21 10.02 13.80
CA MET A 138 9.11 9.55 12.74
C MET A 138 8.68 10.07 11.36
N ILE A 139 7.37 10.03 11.07
CA ILE A 139 6.84 10.54 9.81
C ILE A 139 6.96 12.06 9.73
N TYR A 140 6.64 12.78 10.81
CA TYR A 140 6.79 14.24 10.84
C TYR A 140 8.25 14.68 10.68
N MET A 141 9.20 13.98 11.30
CA MET A 141 10.63 14.21 11.07
C MET A 141 11.03 13.96 9.62
N SER A 142 10.44 12.95 8.99
CA SER A 142 10.65 12.66 7.57
C SER A 142 10.11 13.77 6.67
N GLU A 143 8.92 14.31 6.97
CA GLU A 143 8.35 15.48 6.28
C GLU A 143 9.28 16.71 6.38
N LEU A 144 9.84 16.96 7.56
CA LEU A 144 10.78 18.06 7.78
C LEU A 144 12.08 17.85 6.99
N SER A 145 12.62 16.63 7.00
CA SER A 145 13.85 16.25 6.28
C SER A 145 13.70 16.33 4.76
N ASP A 146 12.52 15.96 4.23
CA ASP A 146 12.24 16.04 2.79
C ASP A 146 11.85 17.45 2.32
N SER A 147 11.60 18.38 3.25
CA SER A 147 11.26 19.75 2.92
C SER A 147 12.44 20.50 2.27
N LYS A 148 12.16 21.51 1.44
CA LYS A 148 13.21 22.35 0.82
C LYS A 148 14.10 23.06 1.87
N ALA A 149 13.56 23.32 3.07
CA ALA A 149 14.26 24.00 4.14
C ALA A 149 15.28 23.10 4.86
N SER A 150 15.21 21.77 4.71
CA SER A 150 16.14 20.85 5.39
C SER A 150 17.60 21.06 4.98
N LYS A 151 17.84 21.55 3.77
CA LYS A 151 19.20 21.87 3.26
C LYS A 151 19.98 22.86 4.13
N PHE A 152 19.29 23.58 5.01
CA PHE A 152 19.87 24.61 5.87
C PHE A 152 20.00 24.17 7.33
N HIS A 153 19.71 22.89 7.65
CA HIS A 153 19.67 22.40 9.02
C HIS A 153 20.34 21.03 9.15
N ASP A 154 21.24 20.90 10.12
CA ASP A 154 21.82 19.62 10.53
C ASP A 154 21.04 19.05 11.72
N GLY A 155 20.33 17.95 11.48
CA GLY A 155 19.52 17.27 12.49
C GLY A 155 18.20 17.96 12.83
N PHE A 156 17.65 17.63 14.00
CA PHE A 156 16.32 18.09 14.43
C PHE A 156 16.42 18.94 15.69
N SER A 157 15.74 20.09 15.66
CA SER A 157 15.50 20.92 16.83
C SER A 157 14.01 20.93 17.18
N MET A 158 13.71 20.54 18.42
CA MET A 158 12.35 20.47 18.93
C MET A 158 12.21 21.36 20.16
N ASN A 159 11.26 22.29 20.09
CA ASN A 159 10.88 23.13 21.22
C ASN A 159 9.41 22.87 21.59
N LEU A 160 9.20 22.28 22.77
CA LEU A 160 7.87 21.93 23.28
C LEU A 160 7.13 23.10 23.93
N LEU A 161 7.81 24.23 24.18
CA LEU A 161 7.19 25.43 24.74
C LEU A 161 6.68 26.39 23.67
N LYS A 162 7.12 26.25 22.41
CA LYS A 162 6.71 27.12 21.31
C LYS A 162 5.18 27.04 21.11
N PRO A 163 4.45 28.17 21.15
CA PRO A 163 3.02 28.19 20.83
C PRO A 163 2.76 27.59 19.45
N SER A 164 1.70 26.80 19.32
CA SER A 164 1.31 26.15 18.06
C SER A 164 2.41 25.27 17.41
N SER A 165 3.36 24.78 18.22
CA SER A 165 4.44 23.89 17.77
C SER A 165 3.88 22.66 17.05
N GLY A 166 4.37 22.39 15.83
CA GLY A 166 4.01 21.19 15.07
C GLY A 166 4.27 19.92 15.88
N TRP A 167 5.37 19.89 16.64
CA TRP A 167 5.70 18.79 17.56
C TRP A 167 4.59 18.48 18.57
N MET A 168 3.99 19.51 19.17
CA MET A 168 2.91 19.34 20.14
C MET A 168 1.62 18.84 19.47
N LYS A 169 1.34 19.28 18.23
CA LYS A 169 0.21 18.78 17.43
C LYS A 169 0.37 17.29 17.11
N VAL A 170 1.57 16.88 16.69
CA VAL A 170 1.92 15.47 16.38
C VAL A 170 1.80 14.57 17.61
N LEU A 171 2.25 15.04 18.77
CA LEU A 171 2.16 14.33 20.04
C LEU A 171 0.72 14.18 20.58
N LYS A 172 -0.22 15.00 20.08
CA LYS A 172 -1.62 15.05 20.52
C LYS A 172 -1.76 15.13 22.05
N THR A 173 -1.04 16.07 22.67
CA THR A 173 -1.13 16.31 24.11
C THR A 173 -1.08 17.79 24.43
N LYS A 174 -1.85 18.21 25.46
CA LYS A 174 -1.77 19.56 26.02
C LYS A 174 -0.67 19.66 27.09
N SER A 175 -0.23 18.53 27.67
CA SER A 175 0.76 18.51 28.76
C SER A 175 2.18 18.51 28.19
N LYS A 176 2.88 19.63 28.41
CA LYS A 176 4.30 19.82 28.05
C LYS A 176 5.22 18.84 28.77
N TYR A 177 4.91 18.50 30.03
CA TYR A 177 5.69 17.54 30.82
C TYR A 177 5.53 16.11 30.30
N TYR A 178 4.31 15.74 29.92
CA TYR A 178 4.07 14.44 29.29
C TYR A 178 4.73 14.34 27.92
N ALA A 179 4.69 15.41 27.13
CA ALA A 179 5.43 15.51 25.87
C ALA A 179 6.94 15.31 26.11
N LYS A 180 7.53 16.06 27.05
CA LYS A 180 8.94 15.94 27.44
C LYS A 180 9.29 14.51 27.84
N TYR A 181 8.50 13.88 28.72
CA TYR A 181 8.71 12.49 29.13
C TYR A 181 8.66 11.53 27.94
N THR A 182 7.71 11.73 27.03
CA THR A 182 7.55 10.88 25.83
C THR A 182 8.79 10.97 24.93
N ILE A 183 9.31 12.18 24.69
CA ILE A 183 10.50 12.38 23.86
C ILE A 183 11.75 11.80 24.52
N ASN A 184 12.01 12.09 25.79
CA ASN A 184 13.11 11.49 26.54
C ASN A 184 13.08 9.95 26.46
N LYS A 185 11.89 9.37 26.69
CA LYS A 185 11.71 7.91 26.63
C LYS A 185 11.96 7.35 25.24
N MET A 186 11.52 8.05 24.19
CA MET A 186 11.74 7.63 22.80
C MET A 186 13.22 7.69 22.43
N LEU A 187 13.92 8.79 22.72
CA LEU A 187 15.36 8.95 22.44
C LEU A 187 16.18 7.89 23.18
N ASN A 188 15.87 7.62 24.44
CA ASN A 188 16.58 6.59 25.22
C ASN A 188 16.27 5.17 24.74
N LYS A 189 15.00 4.86 24.42
CA LYS A 189 14.58 3.52 23.98
C LYS A 189 15.18 3.15 22.63
N TYR A 190 15.39 4.15 21.77
CA TYR A 190 15.83 3.99 20.39
C TYR A 190 17.19 4.67 20.16
N SER A 191 18.10 4.57 21.13
CA SER A 191 19.42 5.21 21.10
C SER A 191 20.32 4.74 19.95
N GLU A 192 20.05 3.57 19.38
CA GLU A 192 20.78 3.06 18.20
C GLU A 192 20.46 3.85 16.92
N ILE A 193 19.28 4.46 16.82
CA ILE A 193 18.85 5.25 15.65
C ILE A 193 18.83 6.76 15.92
N PHE A 194 18.93 7.17 17.19
CA PHE A 194 18.96 8.56 17.61
C PHE A 194 20.28 8.91 18.29
N LYS A 195 20.91 9.98 17.80
CA LYS A 195 22.03 10.61 18.48
C LYS A 195 21.51 11.85 19.21
N ASP A 196 21.31 11.73 20.52
CA ASP A 196 20.81 12.82 21.36
C ASP A 196 21.94 13.77 21.75
N ASN A 197 21.90 14.98 21.19
CA ASN A 197 22.85 16.06 21.47
C ASN A 197 22.22 17.15 22.38
N SER A 198 21.06 16.86 23.00
CA SER A 198 20.26 17.87 23.71
C SER A 198 21.00 18.51 24.88
N GLU A 199 21.71 17.73 25.69
CA GLU A 199 22.46 18.26 26.85
C GLU A 199 23.58 19.20 26.41
N ALA A 200 24.37 18.79 25.42
CA ALA A 200 25.44 19.63 24.87
C ALA A 200 24.90 20.95 24.29
N ALA A 201 23.74 20.92 23.64
CA ALA A 201 23.07 22.11 23.14
C ALA A 201 22.50 23.00 24.26
N ARG A 202 21.92 22.40 25.31
CA ARG A 202 21.39 23.13 26.48
C ARG A 202 22.48 23.86 27.26
N LEU A 203 23.69 23.31 27.36
CA LEU A 203 24.83 23.97 28.00
C LEU A 203 25.26 25.26 27.28
N LYS A 204 25.03 25.35 25.96
CA LYS A 204 25.36 26.52 25.14
C LYS A 204 24.21 27.53 25.06
N ASP A 205 23.01 27.17 25.51
CA ASP A 205 21.82 28.02 25.45
C ASP A 205 21.71 28.89 26.71
N LEU A 206 21.77 30.22 26.52
CA LEU A 206 21.69 31.21 27.60
C LEU A 206 20.28 31.35 28.20
N SER A 207 19.28 30.65 27.65
CA SER A 207 17.91 30.69 28.16
C SER A 207 17.80 30.04 29.56
N PRO A 208 16.80 30.43 30.40
CA PRO A 208 16.61 29.82 31.72
C PRO A 208 16.43 28.30 31.66
N LYS A 209 16.93 27.56 32.67
CA LYS A 209 16.78 26.09 32.77
C LYS A 209 15.34 25.61 32.66
N ARG A 210 14.38 26.37 33.20
CA ARG A 210 12.93 26.09 33.06
C ARG A 210 12.46 26.02 31.60
N ASN A 211 13.17 26.68 30.68
CA ASN A 211 12.87 26.70 29.25
C ASN A 211 13.74 25.70 28.47
N THR A 212 15.06 25.68 28.70
CA THR A 212 16.00 24.81 27.96
C THR A 212 15.71 23.32 28.17
N ASN A 213 15.16 22.95 29.33
CA ASN A 213 14.70 21.60 29.64
C ASN A 213 13.58 21.06 28.73
N PHE A 214 12.95 21.90 27.92
CA PHE A 214 11.92 21.53 26.94
C PHE A 214 12.39 21.69 25.48
N LYS A 215 13.67 22.03 25.30
CA LYS A 215 14.34 22.04 24.01
C LYS A 215 15.13 20.74 23.85
N PHE A 216 15.04 20.17 22.66
CA PHE A 216 15.68 18.92 22.27
C PHE A 216 16.44 19.14 20.98
N TYR A 217 17.61 18.53 20.88
CA TYR A 217 18.46 18.56 19.71
C TYR A 217 19.00 17.14 19.49
N PHE A 218 18.67 16.54 18.37
CA PHE A 218 19.06 15.17 18.09
C PHE A 218 19.15 14.92 16.57
N GLU A 219 19.92 13.91 16.20
CA GLU A 219 20.03 13.43 14.82
C GLU A 219 19.35 12.06 14.71
N CYS A 220 18.81 11.75 13.52
CA CYS A 220 18.24 10.44 13.23
C CYS A 220 18.74 9.96 11.87
N GLU A 221 19.71 9.04 11.88
CA GLU A 221 20.38 8.57 10.66
C GLU A 221 19.40 7.88 9.69
N SER A 222 18.46 7.10 10.25
CA SER A 222 17.38 6.43 9.50
C SER A 222 16.46 7.38 8.72
N ILE A 223 16.47 8.68 9.04
CA ILE A 223 15.68 9.72 8.35
C ILE A 223 16.55 10.67 7.52
N ASN A 224 17.73 11.05 8.04
CA ASN A 224 18.62 12.05 7.44
C ASN A 224 19.26 11.58 6.14
N ARG A 225 19.40 10.26 5.93
CA ARG A 225 19.97 9.73 4.69
C ARG A 225 19.04 10.01 3.50
N LYS A 226 19.60 10.62 2.46
CA LYS A 226 18.90 10.82 1.18
C LYS A 226 18.51 9.47 0.59
N VAL A 227 17.24 9.31 0.24
CA VAL A 227 16.73 8.08 -0.40
C VAL A 227 17.22 8.02 -1.84
N LEU A 228 17.94 6.95 -2.19
CA LEU A 228 18.42 6.69 -3.54
C LEU A 228 17.45 5.79 -4.32
N GLU A 229 17.50 5.82 -5.65
CA GLU A 229 16.65 4.97 -6.49
C GLU A 229 16.96 3.47 -6.26
N ASP A 230 18.23 3.13 -6.05
CA ASP A 230 18.63 1.75 -5.73
C ASP A 230 18.05 1.27 -4.39
N ASP A 231 17.90 2.15 -3.38
CA ASP A 231 17.28 1.78 -2.10
C ASP A 231 15.82 1.32 -2.32
N CYS A 232 15.10 1.97 -3.24
CA CYS A 232 13.74 1.58 -3.63
C CYS A 232 13.71 0.23 -4.36
N ILE A 233 14.69 -0.03 -5.24
CA ILE A 233 14.79 -1.31 -5.97
C ILE A 233 15.06 -2.45 -5.00
N GLU A 234 15.98 -2.26 -4.06
CA GLU A 234 16.29 -3.26 -3.03
C GLU A 234 15.08 -3.55 -2.13
N LEU A 235 14.36 -2.52 -1.70
CA LEU A 235 13.16 -2.68 -0.88
C LEU A 235 12.12 -3.56 -1.58
N VAL A 236 11.87 -3.32 -2.86
CA VAL A 236 10.90 -4.10 -3.65
C VAL A 236 11.34 -5.56 -3.76
N LYS A 237 12.62 -5.79 -4.02
CA LYS A 237 13.19 -7.14 -4.10
C LYS A 237 13.03 -7.88 -2.77
N LEU A 238 13.35 -7.23 -1.65
CA LEU A 238 13.24 -7.82 -0.31
C LEU A 238 11.78 -8.19 0.03
N ASN A 239 10.83 -7.30 -0.29
CA ASN A 239 9.41 -7.53 -0.01
C ASN A 239 8.74 -8.55 -0.96
N ASN A 240 9.35 -8.85 -2.11
CA ASN A 240 8.74 -9.64 -3.19
C ASN A 240 9.72 -10.66 -3.80
N LEU A 241 10.46 -11.39 -2.96
CA LEU A 241 11.55 -12.26 -3.42
C LEU A 241 11.09 -13.33 -4.41
N LYS A 242 9.91 -13.93 -4.17
CA LYS A 242 9.35 -14.98 -5.04
C LYS A 242 9.00 -14.42 -6.42
N GLU A 243 8.31 -13.29 -6.45
CA GLU A 243 7.93 -12.60 -7.69
C GLU A 243 9.16 -12.10 -8.45
N HIS A 244 10.18 -11.59 -7.73
CA HIS A 244 11.46 -11.23 -8.32
C HIS A 244 12.13 -12.42 -9.01
N ASN A 245 12.17 -13.58 -8.35
CA ASN A 245 12.78 -14.78 -8.92
C ASN A 245 12.02 -15.26 -10.17
N LEU A 246 10.69 -15.27 -10.13
CA LEU A 246 9.84 -15.58 -11.28
C LEU A 246 10.16 -14.69 -12.49
N VAL A 247 10.28 -13.37 -12.25
CA VAL A 247 10.62 -12.42 -13.31
C VAL A 247 12.00 -12.72 -13.89
N MET A 248 13.01 -12.90 -13.03
CA MET A 248 14.39 -13.15 -13.47
C MET A 248 14.52 -14.47 -14.23
N GLU A 249 13.81 -15.51 -13.81
CA GLU A 249 13.76 -16.80 -14.50
C GLU A 249 13.20 -16.65 -15.91
N LYS A 250 12.06 -15.98 -16.06
CA LYS A 250 11.44 -15.75 -17.38
C LYS A 250 12.30 -14.86 -18.28
N VAL A 251 12.96 -13.84 -17.72
CA VAL A 251 13.91 -12.98 -18.46
C VAL A 251 15.10 -13.80 -18.97
N LYS A 252 15.66 -14.67 -18.12
CA LYS A 252 16.78 -15.56 -18.48
C LYS A 252 16.36 -16.57 -19.55
N PHE A 253 15.20 -17.20 -19.39
CA PHE A 253 14.64 -18.14 -20.37
C PHE A 253 14.40 -17.49 -21.73
N ALA A 254 13.89 -16.26 -21.74
CA ALA A 254 13.61 -15.50 -22.95
C ALA A 254 14.87 -14.94 -23.65
N GLY A 255 16.05 -14.98 -23.01
CA GLY A 255 17.28 -14.43 -23.57
C GLY A 255 17.26 -12.91 -23.78
N ILE A 256 16.41 -12.18 -23.04
CA ILE A 256 16.30 -10.71 -23.12
C ILE A 256 17.02 -10.04 -21.95
N THR A 257 17.31 -8.75 -22.08
CA THR A 257 17.89 -7.95 -20.99
C THR A 257 16.93 -6.85 -20.56
N LEU A 258 16.63 -6.78 -19.26
CA LEU A 258 15.83 -5.70 -18.65
C LEU A 258 16.68 -4.92 -17.65
N THR A 259 16.49 -3.60 -17.59
CA THR A 259 17.14 -2.78 -16.56
C THR A 259 16.56 -3.09 -15.18
N LYS A 260 17.32 -2.83 -14.10
CA LYS A 260 16.86 -3.03 -12.71
C LYS A 260 15.50 -2.34 -12.44
N LYS A 261 15.30 -1.15 -13.02
CA LYS A 261 14.06 -0.39 -12.93
C LYS A 261 12.89 -1.09 -13.61
N LEU A 262 13.08 -1.66 -14.79
CA LEU A 262 12.03 -2.41 -15.50
C LEU A 262 11.68 -3.69 -14.76
N VAL A 263 12.68 -4.42 -14.25
CA VAL A 263 12.46 -5.60 -13.39
C VAL A 263 11.63 -5.21 -12.17
N MET A 264 12.02 -4.15 -11.47
CA MET A 264 11.27 -3.64 -10.32
C MET A 264 9.81 -3.30 -10.68
N HIS A 265 9.56 -2.63 -11.81
CA HIS A 265 8.19 -2.33 -12.26
C HIS A 265 7.37 -3.59 -12.57
N LEU A 266 7.99 -4.60 -13.18
CA LEU A 266 7.32 -5.87 -13.47
C LEU A 266 6.95 -6.63 -12.20
N VAL A 267 7.90 -6.74 -11.26
CA VAL A 267 7.68 -7.38 -9.95
C VAL A 267 6.52 -6.72 -9.20
N ARG A 268 6.47 -5.38 -9.23
CA ARG A 268 5.38 -4.60 -8.62
C ARG A 268 4.01 -4.83 -9.28
N ALA A 269 3.98 -5.02 -10.60
CA ALA A 269 2.72 -5.26 -11.29
C ALA A 269 2.10 -6.60 -10.90
N ILE A 270 2.94 -7.63 -10.71
CA ILE A 270 2.47 -8.98 -10.38
C ILE A 270 2.32 -9.22 -8.87
N SER A 271 2.98 -8.44 -8.01
CA SER A 271 2.96 -8.64 -6.55
C SER A 271 1.55 -8.54 -5.94
N ASN A 272 0.70 -7.72 -6.53
CA ASN A 272 -0.65 -7.43 -6.05
C ASN A 272 -1.69 -8.48 -6.48
N LEU A 273 -1.30 -9.41 -7.35
CA LEU A 273 -2.17 -10.51 -7.75
C LEU A 273 -2.21 -11.59 -6.67
N LYS A 274 -3.40 -12.09 -6.36
CA LYS A 274 -3.58 -13.14 -5.35
C LYS A 274 -3.07 -14.49 -5.85
N GLU A 275 -3.56 -14.91 -7.01
CA GLU A 275 -3.28 -16.24 -7.55
C GLU A 275 -1.95 -16.30 -8.30
N TRP A 276 -1.14 -17.32 -8.02
CA TRP A 276 0.20 -17.44 -8.61
C TRP A 276 0.17 -17.60 -10.13
N PHE A 277 -0.76 -18.39 -10.67
CA PHE A 277 -0.87 -18.58 -12.13
C PHE A 277 -1.19 -17.26 -12.87
N LEU A 278 -1.91 -16.32 -12.24
CA LEU A 278 -2.14 -14.99 -12.83
C LEU A 278 -0.84 -14.18 -12.90
N LYS A 279 0.01 -14.28 -11.86
CA LYS A 279 1.35 -13.65 -11.87
C LYS A 279 2.19 -14.18 -13.02
N GLU A 280 2.22 -15.49 -13.19
CA GLU A 280 2.97 -16.13 -14.27
C GLU A 280 2.46 -15.69 -15.65
N ARG A 281 1.15 -15.67 -15.84
CA ARG A 281 0.52 -15.25 -17.11
C ARG A 281 0.82 -13.80 -17.44
N VAL A 282 0.63 -12.88 -16.49
CA VAL A 282 0.93 -11.45 -16.69
C VAL A 282 2.41 -11.24 -16.97
N ALA A 283 3.31 -11.86 -16.20
CA ALA A 283 4.74 -11.77 -16.42
C ALA A 283 5.13 -12.28 -17.82
N GLN A 284 4.55 -13.41 -18.25
CA GLN A 284 4.82 -13.98 -19.57
C GLN A 284 4.38 -13.03 -20.70
N LEU A 285 3.17 -12.46 -20.63
CA LEU A 285 2.66 -11.55 -21.66
C LEU A 285 3.55 -10.32 -21.82
N ILE A 286 4.00 -9.75 -20.71
CA ILE A 286 4.87 -8.57 -20.74
C ILE A 286 6.27 -8.94 -21.28
N ILE A 287 6.82 -10.08 -20.87
CA ILE A 287 8.12 -10.56 -21.38
C ILE A 287 8.05 -10.88 -22.87
N ASN A 288 6.97 -11.48 -23.35
CA ASN A 288 6.75 -11.72 -24.77
C ASN A 288 6.74 -10.42 -25.59
N LYS A 289 6.18 -9.33 -25.04
CA LYS A 289 6.26 -8.02 -25.69
C LYS A 289 7.72 -7.52 -25.77
N TYR A 290 8.54 -7.75 -24.73
CA TYR A 290 9.97 -7.41 -24.77
C TYR A 290 10.77 -8.29 -25.73
N ILE A 291 10.46 -9.58 -25.85
CA ILE A 291 11.00 -10.48 -26.89
C ILE A 291 10.72 -9.87 -28.27
N ALA A 292 9.46 -9.49 -28.52
CA ALA A 292 9.07 -8.88 -29.79
C ALA A 292 9.83 -7.57 -30.10
N ILE A 293 10.10 -6.76 -29.09
CA ILE A 293 10.85 -5.50 -29.25
C ILE A 293 12.34 -5.77 -29.48
N GLN A 294 12.98 -6.58 -28.64
CA GLN A 294 14.45 -6.76 -28.65
C GLN A 294 14.92 -7.73 -29.74
N ILE A 295 14.20 -8.84 -29.93
CA ILE A 295 14.60 -9.92 -30.84
C ILE A 295 13.95 -9.71 -32.21
N HIS A 296 12.62 -9.55 -32.24
CA HIS A 296 11.87 -9.39 -33.49
C HIS A 296 11.85 -7.95 -34.03
N LYS A 297 12.55 -7.02 -33.37
CA LYS A 297 12.68 -5.60 -33.76
C LYS A 297 11.34 -4.92 -34.06
N SER A 298 10.31 -5.24 -33.28
CA SER A 298 9.00 -4.60 -33.38
C SER A 298 9.13 -3.08 -33.24
N ARG A 299 8.49 -2.32 -34.14
CA ARG A 299 8.52 -0.85 -34.14
C ARG A 299 7.76 -0.22 -32.96
N GLU A 300 6.86 -0.97 -32.33
CA GLU A 300 6.05 -0.49 -31.21
C GLU A 300 6.71 -0.79 -29.87
N ASN A 301 7.42 0.19 -29.34
CA ASN A 301 8.01 0.11 -28.00
C ASN A 301 6.97 0.40 -26.89
N ILE A 302 7.24 -0.10 -25.68
CA ILE A 302 6.44 0.21 -24.49
C ILE A 302 6.81 1.63 -24.01
N LYS A 303 5.92 2.59 -24.21
CA LYS A 303 6.11 3.98 -23.75
C LYS A 303 6.20 4.10 -22.22
N SER A 304 5.38 3.33 -21.51
CA SER A 304 5.34 3.28 -20.04
C SER A 304 5.02 1.87 -19.58
N LEU A 305 6.01 1.20 -18.98
CA LEU A 305 5.82 -0.16 -18.46
C LEU A 305 4.73 -0.22 -17.37
N PRO A 306 4.64 0.71 -16.41
CA PRO A 306 3.55 0.70 -15.43
C PRO A 306 2.15 0.74 -16.07
N ALA A 307 1.94 1.60 -17.08
CA ALA A 307 0.65 1.71 -17.75
C ALA A 307 0.33 0.45 -18.57
N TYR A 308 1.31 -0.06 -19.31
CA TYR A 308 1.16 -1.29 -20.08
C TYR A 308 0.86 -2.49 -19.17
N ALA A 309 1.62 -2.64 -18.09
CA ALA A 309 1.42 -3.72 -17.12
C ALA A 309 0.04 -3.63 -16.45
N ALA A 310 -0.42 -2.44 -16.08
CA ALA A 310 -1.76 -2.24 -15.54
C ALA A 310 -2.87 -2.66 -16.52
N ALA A 311 -2.71 -2.38 -17.82
CA ALA A 311 -3.64 -2.81 -18.86
C ALA A 311 -3.63 -4.33 -19.04
N VAL A 312 -2.45 -4.96 -19.08
CA VAL A 312 -2.31 -6.42 -19.17
C VAL A 312 -2.93 -7.10 -17.95
N VAL A 313 -2.67 -6.60 -16.74
CA VAL A 313 -3.30 -7.12 -15.51
C VAL A 313 -4.82 -7.03 -15.60
N LYS A 314 -5.35 -5.87 -16.01
CA LYS A 314 -6.80 -5.68 -16.17
C LYS A 314 -7.41 -6.69 -17.13
N SER A 315 -6.79 -6.89 -18.30
CA SER A 315 -7.25 -7.88 -19.29
C SER A 315 -7.28 -9.29 -18.70
N VAL A 316 -6.17 -9.74 -18.13
CA VAL A 316 -6.01 -11.10 -17.60
C VAL A 316 -6.97 -11.37 -16.43
N VAL A 317 -7.14 -10.40 -15.53
CA VAL A 317 -8.06 -10.53 -14.40
C VAL A 317 -9.52 -10.57 -14.87
N ASN A 318 -9.88 -9.76 -15.86
CA ASN A 318 -11.24 -9.76 -16.42
C ASN A 318 -11.57 -11.08 -17.14
N GLU A 319 -10.67 -11.57 -17.99
CA GLU A 319 -10.82 -12.88 -18.64
C GLU A 319 -11.01 -13.99 -17.60
N TYR A 320 -10.24 -13.97 -16.51
CA TYR A 320 -10.39 -14.95 -15.45
C TYR A 320 -11.71 -14.82 -14.68
N LYS A 321 -12.19 -13.59 -14.44
CA LYS A 321 -13.51 -13.35 -13.83
C LYS A 321 -14.64 -13.88 -14.71
N GLU A 322 -14.57 -13.65 -16.02
CA GLU A 322 -15.52 -14.17 -16.99
C GLU A 322 -15.50 -15.70 -17.01
N PHE A 323 -14.32 -16.31 -17.07
CA PHE A 323 -14.16 -17.75 -16.97
C PHE A 323 -14.79 -18.32 -15.69
N LYS A 324 -14.55 -17.69 -14.53
CA LYS A 324 -15.13 -18.13 -13.26
C LYS A 324 -16.66 -18.03 -13.27
N LYS A 325 -17.22 -16.93 -13.76
CA LYS A 325 -18.67 -16.76 -13.93
C LYS A 325 -19.28 -17.84 -14.83
N LEU A 326 -18.66 -18.11 -15.97
CA LEU A 326 -19.11 -19.14 -16.91
C LEU A 326 -19.06 -20.53 -16.28
N ARG A 327 -18.00 -20.85 -15.54
CA ARG A 327 -17.89 -22.12 -14.80
C ARG A 327 -18.97 -22.25 -13.72
N ASP A 328 -19.19 -21.20 -12.94
CA ASP A 328 -20.18 -21.22 -11.86
C ASP A 328 -21.61 -21.33 -12.43
N LEU A 329 -21.91 -20.66 -13.55
CA LEU A 329 -23.18 -20.81 -14.29
C LEU A 329 -23.34 -22.22 -14.88
N ASN A 330 -22.28 -22.80 -15.45
CA ASN A 330 -22.33 -24.17 -15.97
C ASN A 330 -22.49 -25.20 -14.86
N ASN A 331 -21.89 -24.97 -13.69
CA ASN A 331 -22.08 -25.81 -12.51
C ASN A 331 -23.51 -25.70 -11.97
N MET A 332 -24.09 -24.50 -11.90
CA MET A 332 -25.51 -24.30 -11.55
C MET A 332 -26.42 -25.03 -12.54
N ARG A 333 -26.19 -24.89 -13.85
CA ARG A 333 -26.94 -25.64 -14.87
C ARG A 333 -26.79 -27.15 -14.68
N SER A 334 -25.59 -27.66 -14.41
CA SER A 334 -25.41 -29.09 -14.16
C SER A 334 -26.15 -29.59 -12.91
N TYR A 335 -26.32 -28.72 -11.91
CA TYR A 335 -27.09 -29.01 -10.71
C TYR A 335 -28.60 -28.97 -10.99
N GLU A 336 -29.10 -28.00 -11.76
CA GLU A 336 -30.49 -27.95 -12.24
C GLU A 336 -30.84 -29.16 -13.12
N TYR A 337 -29.94 -29.57 -14.02
CA TYR A 337 -30.10 -30.82 -14.78
C TYR A 337 -30.08 -32.06 -13.88
N GLY A 338 -29.27 -32.06 -12.83
CA GLY A 338 -29.23 -33.12 -11.82
C GLY A 338 -30.51 -33.22 -10.99
N GLU A 339 -31.07 -32.10 -10.55
CA GLU A 339 -32.36 -32.04 -9.86
C GLU A 339 -33.51 -32.44 -10.78
N TYR A 340 -33.52 -31.99 -12.05
CA TYR A 340 -34.48 -32.44 -13.05
C TYR A 340 -34.38 -33.94 -13.32
N PHE A 341 -33.16 -34.49 -13.36
CA PHE A 341 -32.96 -35.93 -13.55
C PHE A 341 -33.43 -36.72 -12.32
N ILE A 342 -33.15 -36.23 -11.11
CA ILE A 342 -33.61 -36.84 -9.85
C ILE A 342 -35.13 -36.76 -9.72
N GLU A 343 -35.76 -35.62 -10.00
CA GLU A 343 -37.22 -35.47 -10.03
C GLU A 343 -37.87 -36.36 -11.09
N TYR A 344 -37.28 -36.45 -12.30
CA TYR A 344 -37.76 -37.34 -13.34
C TYR A 344 -37.66 -38.82 -12.94
N THR A 345 -36.54 -39.26 -12.36
CA THR A 345 -36.38 -40.63 -11.87
C THR A 345 -37.29 -40.94 -10.70
N ASN A 346 -37.47 -40.00 -9.76
CA ASN A 346 -38.36 -40.19 -8.61
C ASN A 346 -39.83 -40.27 -9.06
N ASN A 347 -40.24 -39.46 -10.05
CA ASN A 347 -41.59 -39.50 -10.60
C ASN A 347 -41.87 -40.76 -11.43
N GLN A 348 -40.87 -41.31 -12.14
CA GLN A 348 -41.04 -42.59 -12.85
C GLN A 348 -41.13 -43.79 -11.91
N VAL A 349 -40.28 -43.85 -10.88
CA VAL A 349 -40.30 -44.94 -9.89
C VAL A 349 -41.63 -44.95 -9.11
N ASP A 350 -42.18 -43.79 -8.77
CA ASP A 350 -43.43 -43.67 -8.02
C ASP A 350 -44.69 -43.95 -8.88
N TYR A 351 -44.58 -43.84 -10.21
CA TYR A 351 -45.63 -44.21 -11.17
C TYR A 351 -45.65 -45.72 -11.42
N ASP A 352 -44.49 -46.33 -11.67
CA ASP A 352 -44.37 -47.77 -11.93
C ASP A 352 -44.80 -48.61 -10.71
N LEU A 353 -44.42 -48.20 -9.49
CA LEU A 353 -44.85 -48.87 -8.26
C LEU A 353 -46.38 -48.78 -8.03
N LYS A 354 -47.03 -47.67 -8.40
CA LYS A 354 -48.48 -47.51 -8.22
C LYS A 354 -49.28 -48.33 -9.23
N ASP A 355 -48.80 -48.50 -10.45
CA ASP A 355 -49.46 -49.32 -11.46
C ASP A 355 -49.25 -50.83 -11.20
N GLU A 356 -48.07 -51.25 -10.75
CA GLU A 356 -47.82 -52.64 -10.36
C GLU A 356 -48.63 -53.05 -9.11
N ILE A 357 -48.74 -52.17 -8.10
CA ILE A 357 -49.57 -52.42 -6.90
C ILE A 357 -51.05 -52.45 -7.27
N LYS A 358 -51.53 -51.58 -8.17
CA LYS A 358 -52.92 -51.61 -8.65
C LYS A 358 -53.23 -52.88 -9.46
N GLN A 359 -52.31 -53.33 -10.32
CA GLN A 359 -52.48 -54.59 -11.04
C GLN A 359 -52.50 -55.78 -10.08
N ALA A 360 -51.59 -55.83 -9.11
CA ALA A 360 -51.54 -56.89 -8.10
C ALA A 360 -52.80 -56.93 -7.21
N LEU A 361 -53.36 -55.76 -6.86
CA LEU A 361 -54.61 -55.65 -6.10
C LEU A 361 -55.87 -55.93 -6.94
N SER A 362 -55.81 -55.82 -8.27
CA SER A 362 -56.92 -56.17 -9.17
C SER A 362 -57.04 -57.68 -9.46
N LEU A 363 -56.03 -58.46 -9.06
CA LEU A 363 -55.97 -59.91 -9.20
C LEU A 363 -56.27 -60.67 -7.90
N LEU A 364 -56.55 -59.95 -6.80
CA LEU A 364 -57.09 -60.44 -5.54
C LEU A 364 -58.60 -60.15 -5.49
#